data_AF-A0A960K2H0-F1
#
_entry.id   AF-A0A960K2H0-F1
#
_cell.length_a   1.000
_cell.length_b   1.000
_cell.length_c   1.000
_cell.angle_alpha   90.00
_cell.angle_beta   90.00
_cell.angle_gamma   90.00
#
_symmetry.space_group_name_H-M   'P 1'
#
loop_
_entity.id
_entity.type
_entity.pdbx_description
1 polymer ?
#
loop_
_entity_poly.entity_id
_entity_poly.type
_entity_poly.pdbx_seq_one_letter_code
_entity_poly.pdbx_strand_id
1 'polypeptide(L)'
;MHRIVRCIAAGAFIAGLAPPASACSCVSSEIFDRPCVAFAGQVVFAGRVLGIEDGVELVGEGEKEYRRTIRHVRFDVEEAFRGLEGRTAEVRTGTGGGDCGFGFEVGQRYLVYANADPSSGFLYTGLCSSTRRLGDAAQDLDFGRQFKGGQTATWILGSAFHRRATADGVGSEPLIGARIRARGPGGASGPTRTDDQGNFELQVVAGGRWVVEAEAGEGVPPVPPVTVEVEKGTCAAIWLEADSLARMEGRIRNLAGDPVAETVVTLRPAGGSDPPPAQQAWTNREGRFAFRRLIPGSYFLVVNDRASAELPPRVFFPGTQDPARAEVLTLEPGEQRDLGDLDLPRGEESAAVRGLIEESRTEPSYRLQVQARSGTEPPFFPKLEDSGAFSFQGIAGRTYRLQACLLGDPVQCGPAVEVVAGSQSLRDRAGLKLPGKAPLPQEEAGEDGPATDPPSP
;
A
#
# COMPACT_ATOMS: atom_id res chain seq x y z
N MET A 1 9.33 -65.26 6.24
CA MET A 1 7.91 -65.03 6.57
C MET A 1 7.82 -63.81 7.48
N HIS A 2 7.64 -62.62 6.91
CA HIS A 2 7.57 -61.35 7.65
C HIS A 2 6.11 -60.91 7.76
N ARG A 3 5.74 -60.48 8.98
CA ARG A 3 4.41 -60.01 9.37
C ARG A 3 4.10 -58.68 8.65
N ILE A 4 2.99 -58.66 7.90
CA ILE A 4 2.43 -57.43 7.33
C ILE A 4 1.62 -56.74 8.42
N VAL A 5 2.16 -55.64 8.95
CA VAL A 5 1.42 -54.70 9.81
C VAL A 5 0.81 -53.64 8.90
N ARG A 6 -0.52 -53.55 8.92
CA ARG A 6 -1.30 -52.46 8.33
C ARG A 6 -1.07 -51.18 9.13
N CYS A 7 -0.52 -50.14 8.50
CA CYS A 7 -0.63 -48.77 9.00
C CYS A 7 -1.61 -48.01 8.10
N ILE A 8 -2.80 -47.74 8.64
CA ILE A 8 -3.79 -46.85 8.08
C ILE A 8 -3.26 -45.42 8.32
N ALA A 9 -2.89 -44.72 7.25
CA ALA A 9 -2.55 -43.30 7.33
C ALA A 9 -3.84 -42.48 7.45
N ALA A 10 -4.14 -42.00 8.65
CA ALA A 10 -5.20 -41.02 8.88
C ALA A 10 -4.70 -39.64 8.42
N GLY A 11 -5.20 -39.18 7.28
CA GLY A 11 -5.00 -37.81 6.81
C GLY A 11 -5.86 -36.84 7.64
N ALA A 12 -5.25 -36.18 8.62
CA ALA A 12 -5.88 -35.08 9.33
C ALA A 12 -5.87 -33.83 8.43
N PHE A 13 -7.02 -33.55 7.80
CA PHE A 13 -7.27 -32.31 7.08
C PHE A 13 -7.44 -31.19 8.13
N ILE A 14 -6.36 -30.48 8.44
CA ILE A 14 -6.41 -29.29 9.29
C ILE A 14 -7.03 -28.18 8.44
N ALA A 15 -8.35 -28.03 8.52
CA ALA A 15 -9.05 -26.85 8.06
C ALA A 15 -8.63 -25.69 8.98
N GLY A 16 -7.65 -24.90 8.53
CA GLY A 16 -7.29 -23.66 9.19
C GLY A 16 -8.50 -22.73 9.22
N LEU A 17 -9.03 -22.48 10.41
CA LEU A 17 -9.96 -21.39 10.68
C LEU A 17 -9.20 -20.09 10.40
N ALA A 18 -9.37 -19.54 9.20
CA ALA A 18 -9.00 -18.15 8.95
C ALA A 18 -9.82 -17.29 9.93
N PRO A 19 -9.18 -16.38 10.69
CA PRO A 19 -9.94 -15.43 11.50
C PRO A 19 -10.89 -14.66 10.59
N PRO A 20 -12.13 -14.39 11.02
CA PRO A 20 -13.08 -13.63 10.22
C PRO A 20 -12.43 -12.30 9.84
N ALA A 21 -12.27 -12.07 8.54
CA ALA A 21 -11.85 -10.77 8.04
C ALA A 21 -12.96 -9.77 8.39
N SER A 22 -12.76 -8.97 9.44
CA SER A 22 -13.69 -7.92 9.79
C SER A 22 -13.52 -6.78 8.79
N ALA A 23 -14.39 -6.71 7.78
CA ALA A 23 -14.35 -5.67 6.76
C ALA A 23 -14.62 -4.27 7.33
N CYS A 24 -15.26 -4.18 8.50
CA CYS A 24 -15.53 -2.93 9.20
C CYS A 24 -15.06 -3.05 10.66
N SER A 25 -13.99 -2.34 11.01
CA SER A 25 -13.60 -2.07 12.39
C SER A 25 -13.33 -0.58 12.50
N CYS A 26 -13.95 0.07 13.50
CA CYS A 26 -13.69 1.47 13.76
C CYS A 26 -12.41 1.58 14.60
N VAL A 27 -11.62 2.60 14.33
CA VAL A 27 -10.53 2.97 15.23
C VAL A 27 -11.18 3.60 16.46
N SER A 28 -11.14 2.90 17.60
CA SER A 28 -11.63 3.40 18.88
C SER A 28 -10.47 3.79 19.79
N SER A 29 -10.70 4.80 20.62
CA SER A 29 -9.81 5.14 21.74
C SER A 29 -10.58 6.00 22.73
N GLU A 30 -10.13 6.01 23.99
CA GLU A 30 -10.74 6.85 25.03
C GLU A 30 -10.76 8.35 24.71
N ILE A 31 -9.88 8.82 23.81
CA ILE A 31 -9.83 10.21 23.37
C ILE A 31 -10.80 10.48 22.22
N PHE A 32 -10.72 9.67 21.15
CA PHE A 32 -11.52 9.86 19.94
C PHE A 32 -13.01 9.53 20.14
N ASP A 33 -13.35 8.70 21.13
CA ASP A 33 -14.74 8.28 21.39
C ASP A 33 -15.54 9.27 22.27
N ARG A 34 -14.92 10.40 22.68
CA ARG A 34 -15.60 11.40 23.52
C ARG A 34 -16.69 12.15 22.74
N PRO A 35 -17.88 12.39 23.34
CA PRO A 35 -18.97 13.10 22.68
C PRO A 35 -18.56 14.46 22.11
N CYS A 36 -17.71 15.19 22.81
CA CYS A 36 -17.26 16.52 22.39
C CYS A 36 -16.38 16.51 21.12
N VAL A 37 -15.71 15.39 20.80
CA VAL A 37 -14.93 15.25 19.57
C VAL A 37 -15.88 14.99 18.40
N ALA A 38 -16.79 14.02 18.55
CA ALA A 38 -17.79 13.71 17.54
C ALA A 38 -18.74 14.90 17.26
N PHE A 39 -19.09 15.69 18.28
CA PHE A 39 -19.94 16.87 18.11
C PHE A 39 -19.36 17.95 17.20
N ALA A 40 -18.03 18.03 17.06
CA ALA A 40 -17.37 19.08 16.29
C ALA A 40 -17.69 18.91 14.79
N GLY A 41 -18.19 19.97 14.15
CA GLY A 41 -18.45 19.97 12.70
C GLY A 41 -19.61 19.09 12.20
N GLN A 42 -20.34 18.38 13.07
CA GLN A 42 -21.43 17.47 12.67
C GLN A 42 -22.82 18.07 12.86
N VAL A 43 -23.82 17.45 12.23
CA VAL A 43 -25.25 17.62 12.54
C VAL A 43 -25.64 16.56 13.55
N VAL A 44 -26.20 16.97 14.69
CA VAL A 44 -26.49 16.06 15.82
C VAL A 44 -27.92 16.24 16.31
N PHE A 45 -28.67 15.14 16.34
CA PHE A 45 -30.07 15.13 16.79
C PHE A 45 -30.49 13.75 17.33
N ALA A 46 -31.45 13.75 18.25
CA ALA A 46 -32.18 12.56 18.66
C ALA A 46 -33.49 12.45 17.88
N GLY A 47 -33.81 11.26 17.38
CA GLY A 47 -35.02 11.05 16.59
C GLY A 47 -35.45 9.59 16.47
N ARG A 48 -36.71 9.41 16.06
CA ARG A 48 -37.29 8.10 15.77
C ARG A 48 -37.28 7.83 14.27
N VAL A 49 -36.89 6.63 13.87
CA VAL A 49 -36.94 6.20 12.47
C VAL A 49 -38.39 6.01 12.03
N LEU A 50 -38.81 6.77 11.02
CA LEU A 50 -40.13 6.69 10.39
C LEU A 50 -40.18 5.69 9.24
N GLY A 51 -39.08 5.56 8.50
CA GLY A 51 -39.01 4.72 7.31
C GLY A 51 -37.59 4.61 6.78
N ILE A 52 -37.35 3.52 6.06
CA ILE A 52 -36.08 3.18 5.44
C ILE A 52 -36.36 2.81 3.99
N GLU A 53 -35.67 3.45 3.06
CA GLU A 53 -35.78 3.21 1.62
C GLU A 53 -34.39 3.06 1.01
N ASP A 54 -34.18 2.02 0.21
CA ASP A 54 -32.90 1.82 -0.49
C ASP A 54 -32.99 2.44 -1.89
N GLY A 55 -32.02 3.29 -2.20
CA GLY A 55 -31.83 3.94 -3.49
C GLY A 55 -30.57 3.46 -4.21
N VAL A 56 -30.39 3.89 -5.45
CA VAL A 56 -29.18 3.65 -6.24
C VAL A 56 -28.61 4.97 -6.70
N GLU A 57 -27.34 5.20 -6.41
CA GLU A 57 -26.58 6.37 -6.85
C GLU A 57 -25.48 5.96 -7.81
N LEU A 58 -25.23 6.82 -8.81
CA LEU A 58 -24.08 6.69 -9.71
C LEU A 58 -22.91 7.45 -9.08
N VAL A 59 -21.79 6.76 -8.91
CA VAL A 59 -20.58 7.31 -8.29
C VAL A 59 -19.43 7.23 -9.28
N GLY A 60 -18.70 8.32 -9.46
CA GLY A 60 -17.59 8.45 -10.41
C GLY A 60 -17.93 9.32 -11.61
N GLU A 61 -16.96 9.48 -12.53
CA GLU A 61 -17.13 10.21 -13.78
C GLU A 61 -16.57 9.38 -14.94
N GLY A 62 -17.26 9.40 -16.09
CA GLY A 62 -16.83 8.72 -17.31
C GLY A 62 -16.77 7.19 -17.17
N GLU A 63 -15.69 6.57 -17.67
CA GLU A 63 -15.52 5.10 -17.67
C GLU A 63 -15.36 4.48 -16.27
N LYS A 64 -15.26 5.30 -15.21
CA LYS A 64 -15.16 4.85 -13.81
C LYS A 64 -16.48 4.96 -13.03
N GLU A 65 -17.59 5.25 -13.72
CA GLU A 65 -18.91 5.30 -13.08
C GLU A 65 -19.38 3.90 -12.65
N TYR A 66 -19.84 3.78 -11.41
CA TYR A 66 -20.45 2.56 -10.90
C TYR A 66 -21.70 2.85 -10.08
N ARG A 67 -22.61 1.88 -10.01
CA ARG A 67 -23.82 1.95 -9.20
C ARG A 67 -23.52 1.55 -7.77
N ARG A 68 -23.86 2.42 -6.83
CA ARG A 68 -23.80 2.17 -5.39
C ARG A 68 -25.22 2.18 -4.83
N THR A 69 -25.57 1.17 -4.05
CA THR A 69 -26.80 1.21 -3.25
C THR A 69 -26.58 2.09 -2.04
N ILE A 70 -27.51 3.01 -1.79
CA ILE A 70 -27.50 3.89 -0.63
C ILE A 70 -28.81 3.74 0.12
N ARG A 71 -28.75 3.75 1.46
CA ARG A 71 -29.93 3.66 2.31
C ARG A 71 -30.35 5.04 2.80
N HIS A 72 -31.57 5.45 2.50
CA HIS A 72 -32.21 6.66 2.99
C HIS A 72 -33.04 6.33 4.23
N VAL A 73 -32.79 7.05 5.31
CA VAL A 73 -33.47 6.86 6.59
C VAL A 73 -34.15 8.15 6.98
N ARG A 74 -35.47 8.11 7.10
CA ARG A 74 -36.28 9.27 7.49
C ARG A 74 -36.55 9.24 8.98
N PHE A 75 -36.34 10.37 9.64
CA PHE A 75 -36.53 10.54 11.08
C PHE A 75 -37.64 11.54 11.39
N ASP A 76 -38.38 11.27 12.47
CA ASP A 76 -39.09 12.28 13.26
C ASP A 76 -38.11 12.76 14.34
N VAL A 77 -37.76 14.04 14.29
CA VAL A 77 -36.73 14.65 15.13
C VAL A 77 -37.38 15.04 16.46
N GLU A 78 -36.94 14.39 17.53
CA GLU A 78 -37.44 14.61 18.89
C GLU A 78 -36.67 15.76 19.57
N GLU A 79 -35.35 15.82 19.38
CA GLU A 79 -34.49 16.86 19.95
C GLU A 79 -33.31 17.15 19.02
N ALA A 80 -33.16 18.41 18.56
CA ALA A 80 -32.00 18.84 17.77
C ALA A 80 -30.98 19.56 18.67
N PHE A 81 -29.72 19.11 18.62
CA PHE A 81 -28.61 19.67 19.36
C PHE A 81 -27.75 20.59 18.51
N ARG A 82 -27.59 20.27 17.23
CA ARG A 82 -26.67 20.99 16.33
C ARG A 82 -27.04 20.83 14.86
N GLY A 83 -27.00 21.92 14.11
CA GLY A 83 -27.03 21.91 12.63
C GLY A 83 -28.36 21.48 11.99
N LEU A 84 -29.46 21.47 12.75
CA LEU A 84 -30.77 21.05 12.28
C LEU A 84 -31.88 21.90 12.92
N GLU A 85 -32.82 22.39 12.10
CA GLU A 85 -33.94 23.24 12.55
C GLU A 85 -35.33 22.61 12.31
N GLY A 86 -35.39 21.51 11.54
CA GLY A 86 -36.64 20.83 11.17
C GLY A 86 -37.08 19.73 12.15
N ARG A 87 -38.39 19.40 12.10
CA ARG A 87 -38.98 18.25 12.81
C ARG A 87 -38.76 16.91 12.10
N THR A 88 -38.21 16.94 10.90
CA THR A 88 -37.90 15.75 10.10
C THR A 88 -36.50 15.86 9.54
N ALA A 89 -35.79 14.73 9.48
CA ALA A 89 -34.47 14.65 8.84
C ALA A 89 -34.41 13.42 7.94
N GLU A 90 -33.69 13.54 6.84
CA GLU A 90 -33.30 12.40 6.01
C GLU A 90 -31.79 12.21 6.13
N VAL A 91 -31.37 11.01 6.49
CA VAL A 91 -29.97 10.64 6.65
C VAL A 91 -29.66 9.46 5.77
N ARG A 92 -28.54 9.53 5.06
CA ARG A 92 -28.03 8.50 4.18
C ARG A 92 -27.00 7.64 4.89
N THR A 93 -26.98 6.36 4.59
CA THR A 93 -25.98 5.44 5.10
C THR A 93 -25.76 4.28 4.13
N GLY A 94 -24.67 3.53 4.31
CA GLY A 94 -24.47 2.27 3.59
C GLY A 94 -25.53 1.23 3.95
N THR A 95 -25.63 0.15 3.18
CA THR A 95 -26.57 -0.96 3.45
C THR A 95 -25.99 -2.03 4.37
N GLY A 96 -24.68 -2.03 4.60
CA GLY A 96 -23.93 -3.03 5.35
C GLY A 96 -23.10 -3.95 4.44
N GLY A 97 -22.53 -5.02 4.99
CA GLY A 97 -21.87 -6.08 4.21
C GLY A 97 -20.53 -5.69 3.54
N GLY A 98 -19.96 -4.54 3.88
CA GLY A 98 -18.65 -4.09 3.39
C GLY A 98 -18.54 -2.57 3.19
N ASP A 99 -19.67 -1.86 3.14
CA ASP A 99 -19.71 -0.39 2.99
C ASP A 99 -19.83 0.37 4.33
N CYS A 100 -19.77 -0.36 5.44
CA CYS A 100 -19.84 0.12 6.81
C CYS A 100 -21.04 1.04 7.11
N GLY A 101 -22.19 0.74 6.50
CA GLY A 101 -23.47 1.36 6.83
C GLY A 101 -23.96 1.13 8.26
N PHE A 102 -24.76 2.06 8.77
CA PHE A 102 -25.38 1.96 10.10
C PHE A 102 -26.73 1.24 10.02
N GLY A 103 -26.92 0.22 10.86
CA GLY A 103 -28.12 -0.62 10.89
C GLY A 103 -29.28 0.02 11.65
N PHE A 104 -30.03 0.91 11.00
CA PHE A 104 -31.26 1.47 11.59
C PHE A 104 -32.45 0.50 11.55
N GLU A 105 -33.37 0.68 12.49
CA GLU A 105 -34.62 -0.08 12.59
C GLU A 105 -35.82 0.87 12.68
N VAL A 106 -36.85 0.63 11.88
CA VAL A 106 -38.08 1.43 11.88
C VAL A 106 -38.75 1.39 13.26
N GLY A 107 -39.20 2.55 13.73
CA GLY A 107 -39.84 2.72 15.03
C GLY A 107 -38.89 2.85 16.22
N GLN A 108 -37.61 2.52 16.06
CA GLN A 108 -36.58 2.69 17.10
C GLN A 108 -36.06 4.14 17.15
N ARG A 109 -35.44 4.50 18.29
CA ARG A 109 -34.90 5.84 18.54
C ARG A 109 -33.39 5.83 18.61
N TYR A 110 -32.77 6.85 18.04
CA TYR A 110 -31.32 6.97 17.91
C TYR A 110 -30.87 8.38 18.28
N LEU A 111 -29.65 8.47 18.80
CA LEU A 111 -28.86 9.70 18.68
C LEU A 111 -28.03 9.58 17.40
N VAL A 112 -28.25 10.52 16.49
CA VAL A 112 -27.62 10.53 15.17
C VAL A 112 -26.57 11.63 15.12
N TYR A 113 -25.39 11.23 14.70
CA TYR A 113 -24.26 12.06 14.35
C TYR A 113 -24.04 11.94 12.84
N ALA A 114 -24.27 13.02 12.11
CA ALA A 114 -24.19 13.01 10.66
C ALA A 114 -23.26 14.09 10.13
N ASN A 115 -22.48 13.74 9.11
CA ASN A 115 -21.70 14.70 8.33
C ASN A 115 -22.60 15.26 7.22
N ALA A 116 -22.62 16.58 7.07
CA ALA A 116 -23.28 17.21 5.93
C ALA A 116 -22.31 17.23 4.75
N ASP A 117 -22.75 16.73 3.60
CA ASP A 117 -22.03 16.88 2.34
C ASP A 117 -22.11 18.35 1.90
N PRO A 118 -20.98 19.08 1.74
CA PRO A 118 -21.01 20.50 1.40
C PRO A 118 -21.57 20.80 0.01
N SER A 119 -21.55 19.83 -0.90
CA SER A 119 -21.97 20.01 -2.30
C SER A 119 -23.46 19.77 -2.51
N SER A 120 -24.00 18.75 -1.85
CA SER A 120 -25.38 18.30 -2.01
C SER A 120 -26.29 18.64 -0.84
N GLY A 121 -25.70 18.95 0.33
CA GLY A 121 -26.43 19.19 1.58
C GLY A 121 -26.97 17.92 2.24
N PHE A 122 -26.74 16.73 1.67
CA PHE A 122 -27.21 15.48 2.27
C PHE A 122 -26.45 15.14 3.55
N LEU A 123 -27.17 14.58 4.51
CA LEU A 123 -26.60 14.10 5.76
C LEU A 123 -26.18 12.64 5.61
N TYR A 124 -24.95 12.30 6.00
CA TYR A 124 -24.42 10.94 5.95
C TYR A 124 -23.96 10.46 7.33
N THR A 125 -24.30 9.22 7.67
CA THR A 125 -23.79 8.51 8.86
C THR A 125 -23.31 7.13 8.46
N GLY A 126 -22.41 6.56 9.25
CA GLY A 126 -21.98 5.17 9.12
C GLY A 126 -21.71 4.54 10.48
N LEU A 127 -21.17 3.31 10.45
CA LEU A 127 -20.84 2.53 11.63
C LEU A 127 -19.92 3.28 12.61
N CYS A 128 -18.99 4.08 12.10
CA CYS A 128 -17.99 4.80 12.89
C CYS A 128 -18.36 6.25 13.20
N SER A 129 -19.60 6.68 12.93
CA SER A 129 -20.03 8.07 13.13
C SER A 129 -20.44 8.38 14.58
N SER A 130 -20.19 7.51 15.56
CA SER A 130 -20.72 7.63 16.95
C SER A 130 -22.24 7.52 17.11
N THR A 131 -23.02 7.54 16.01
CA THR A 131 -24.45 7.24 15.97
C THR A 131 -24.76 5.93 16.72
N ARG A 132 -25.78 5.94 17.56
CA ARG A 132 -26.14 4.79 18.42
C ARG A 132 -27.61 4.85 18.85
N ARG A 133 -28.11 3.75 19.42
CA ARG A 133 -29.46 3.71 19.99
C ARG A 133 -29.57 4.74 21.12
N LEU A 134 -30.72 5.40 21.22
CA LEU A 134 -30.92 6.49 22.18
C LEU A 134 -30.73 6.03 23.65
N GLY A 135 -31.05 4.77 23.95
CA GLY A 135 -30.85 4.18 25.28
C GLY A 135 -29.38 4.07 25.70
N ASP A 136 -28.46 4.07 24.75
CA ASP A 136 -27.01 3.94 24.98
C ASP A 136 -26.28 5.30 24.88
N ALA A 137 -27.04 6.41 24.78
CA ALA A 137 -26.53 7.74 24.46
C ALA A 137 -26.61 8.73 25.63
N ALA A 138 -26.69 8.27 26.88
CA ALA A 138 -26.90 9.14 28.03
C ALA A 138 -25.85 10.26 28.15
N GLN A 139 -24.56 9.91 28.05
CA GLN A 139 -23.46 10.87 28.12
C GLN A 139 -23.50 11.90 26.99
N ASP A 140 -23.80 11.45 25.77
CA ASP A 140 -23.91 12.30 24.59
C ASP A 140 -25.10 13.26 24.65
N LEU A 141 -26.24 12.80 25.18
CA LEU A 141 -27.43 13.63 25.37
C LEU A 141 -27.17 14.73 26.40
N ASP A 142 -26.52 14.40 27.51
CA ASP A 142 -26.13 15.38 28.52
C ASP A 142 -25.15 16.41 27.94
N PHE A 143 -24.15 15.94 27.19
CA PHE A 143 -23.22 16.83 26.49
C PHE A 143 -23.95 17.74 25.49
N GLY A 144 -24.84 17.19 24.65
CA GLY A 144 -25.57 17.96 23.64
C GLY A 144 -26.47 19.04 24.24
N ARG A 145 -27.11 18.77 25.38
CA ARG A 145 -27.91 19.75 26.12
C ARG A 145 -27.05 20.87 26.70
N GLN A 146 -25.90 20.52 27.31
CA GLN A 146 -24.95 21.52 27.82
C GLN A 146 -24.36 22.36 26.67
N PHE A 147 -24.05 21.73 25.54
CA PHE A 147 -23.52 22.41 24.35
C PHE A 147 -24.52 23.45 23.83
N LYS A 148 -25.78 23.06 23.66
CA LYS A 148 -26.87 23.95 23.26
C LYS A 148 -27.10 25.10 24.27
N GLY A 149 -26.89 24.83 25.56
CA GLY A 149 -26.92 25.83 26.62
C GLY A 149 -25.68 26.72 26.71
N GLY A 150 -24.65 26.50 25.89
CA GLY A 150 -23.39 27.25 25.93
C GLY A 150 -22.54 26.97 27.18
N GLN A 151 -22.74 25.82 27.82
CA GLN A 151 -22.12 25.45 29.10
C GLN A 151 -20.89 24.54 28.93
N THR A 152 -20.60 24.08 27.71
CA THR A 152 -19.46 23.21 27.46
C THR A 152 -18.15 23.98 27.34
N ALA A 153 -17.09 23.39 27.90
CA ALA A 153 -15.74 23.88 27.73
C ALA A 153 -15.14 23.46 26.38
N THR A 154 -14.09 24.17 25.95
CA THR A 154 -13.36 23.87 24.71
C THR A 154 -12.06 23.15 25.06
N TRP A 155 -11.78 22.02 24.40
CA TRP A 155 -10.62 21.18 24.74
C TRP A 155 -9.82 20.77 23.52
N ILE A 156 -8.51 20.63 23.72
CA ILE A 156 -7.63 19.86 22.86
C ILE A 156 -7.28 18.59 23.62
N LEU A 157 -7.60 17.46 23.02
CA LEU A 157 -7.27 16.14 23.54
C LEU A 157 -6.19 15.54 22.64
N GLY A 158 -5.36 14.65 23.15
CA GLY A 158 -4.45 13.94 22.28
C GLY A 158 -3.57 12.94 22.98
N SER A 159 -2.83 12.18 22.18
CA SER A 159 -1.80 11.27 22.66
C SER A 159 -0.45 11.68 22.11
N ALA A 160 0.58 11.61 22.95
CA ALA A 160 1.95 11.89 22.60
C ALA A 160 2.79 10.60 22.69
N PHE A 161 3.57 10.30 21.66
CA PHE A 161 4.34 9.07 21.60
C PHE A 161 5.72 9.26 20.96
N HIS A 162 6.65 8.40 21.36
CA HIS A 162 8.01 8.29 20.85
C HIS A 162 8.09 7.11 19.90
N ARG A 163 8.21 7.41 18.62
CA ARG A 163 8.51 6.41 17.60
C ARG A 163 10.00 6.16 17.52
N ARG A 164 10.41 4.90 17.71
CA ARG A 164 11.83 4.50 17.67
C ARG A 164 12.01 3.07 17.20
N ALA A 165 13.25 2.73 16.88
CA ALA A 165 13.63 1.35 16.62
C ALA A 165 13.55 0.51 17.91
N THR A 166 13.08 -0.72 17.76
CA THR A 166 12.92 -1.75 18.79
C THR A 166 13.46 -3.08 18.25
N ALA A 167 13.57 -4.10 19.11
CA ALA A 167 14.00 -5.42 18.68
C ALA A 167 13.08 -6.01 17.58
N ASP A 168 11.78 -5.69 17.62
CA ASP A 168 10.77 -6.20 16.70
C ASP A 168 10.51 -5.26 15.50
N GLY A 169 11.38 -4.27 15.27
CA GLY A 169 11.27 -3.29 14.18
C GLY A 169 11.00 -1.87 14.68
N VAL A 170 9.86 -1.29 14.34
CA VAL A 170 9.49 0.08 14.75
C VAL A 170 8.44 0.01 15.86
N GLY A 171 8.78 0.52 17.03
CA GLY A 171 7.88 0.65 18.18
C GLY A 171 7.39 2.08 18.37
N SER A 172 6.26 2.20 19.07
CA SER A 172 5.69 3.46 19.53
C SER A 172 5.50 3.37 21.04
N GLU A 173 6.19 4.20 21.80
CA GLU A 173 6.11 4.24 23.26
C GLU A 173 5.40 5.52 23.72
N PRO A 174 4.52 5.46 24.72
CA PRO A 174 3.93 6.67 25.29
C PRO A 174 4.97 7.66 25.80
N LEU A 175 4.81 8.94 25.45
CA LEU A 175 5.59 10.01 26.07
C LEU A 175 4.99 10.33 27.43
N ILE A 176 5.46 9.68 28.49
CA ILE A 176 4.92 9.85 29.85
C ILE A 176 5.41 11.16 30.47
N GLY A 177 4.49 11.96 31.02
CA GLY A 177 4.80 13.19 31.75
C GLY A 177 5.33 14.36 30.90
N ALA A 178 5.30 14.26 29.57
CA ALA A 178 5.65 15.32 28.65
C ALA A 178 4.76 16.55 28.91
N ARG A 179 5.37 17.74 28.94
CA ARG A 179 4.65 18.98 29.22
C ARG A 179 4.05 19.51 27.94
N ILE A 180 2.73 19.66 27.92
CA ILE A 180 1.97 20.12 26.74
C ILE A 180 1.49 21.55 26.97
N ARG A 181 1.60 22.39 25.94
CA ARG A 181 1.04 23.75 25.90
C ARG A 181 0.50 24.05 24.53
N ALA A 182 -0.45 24.97 24.44
CA ALA A 182 -0.94 25.49 23.17
C ALA A 182 -0.92 27.02 23.14
N ARG A 183 -0.75 27.60 21.95
CA ARG A 183 -0.87 29.03 21.69
C ARG A 183 -1.88 29.27 20.57
N GLY A 184 -2.79 30.21 20.77
CA GLY A 184 -3.87 30.48 19.83
C GLY A 184 -4.70 31.71 20.22
N PRO A 185 -5.93 31.83 19.69
CA PRO A 185 -6.85 32.89 20.04
C PRO A 185 -7.05 33.00 21.57
N GLY A 186 -6.85 34.20 22.11
CA GLY A 186 -6.95 34.43 23.56
C GLY A 186 -5.66 34.13 24.35
N GLY A 187 -4.57 33.73 23.69
CA GLY A 187 -3.24 33.63 24.29
C GLY A 187 -2.71 32.20 24.44
N ALA A 188 -1.82 31.99 25.40
CA ALA A 188 -1.31 30.66 25.73
C ALA A 188 -2.28 29.93 26.65
N SER A 189 -2.44 28.62 26.45
CA SER A 189 -3.14 27.75 27.39
C SER A 189 -2.37 27.63 28.71
N GLY A 190 -3.06 27.19 29.76
CA GLY A 190 -2.37 26.56 30.89
C GLY A 190 -1.58 25.33 30.42
N PRO A 191 -0.49 24.94 31.10
CA PRO A 191 0.22 23.70 30.79
C PRO A 191 -0.57 22.49 31.28
N THR A 192 -0.45 21.36 30.59
CA THR A 192 -0.85 20.04 31.08
C THR A 192 0.30 19.06 30.95
N ARG A 193 0.13 17.83 31.43
CA ARG A 193 1.09 16.74 31.23
C ARG A 193 0.38 15.51 30.69
N THR A 194 1.12 14.73 29.92
CA THR A 194 0.66 13.42 29.49
C THR A 194 0.68 12.41 30.64
N ASP A 195 -0.28 11.49 30.64
CA ASP A 195 -0.39 10.39 31.60
C ASP A 195 0.53 9.20 31.26
N ASP A 196 0.32 8.06 31.92
CA ASP A 196 1.08 6.82 31.73
C ASP A 196 0.80 6.12 30.38
N GLN A 197 -0.30 6.49 29.72
CA GLN A 197 -0.63 6.07 28.36
C GLN A 197 -0.22 7.12 27.31
N GLY A 198 0.37 8.24 27.74
CA GLY A 198 0.78 9.34 26.85
C GLY A 198 -0.38 10.26 26.45
N ASN A 199 -1.56 10.10 27.04
CA ASN A 199 -2.74 10.91 26.75
C ASN A 199 -2.70 12.23 27.52
N PHE A 200 -3.25 13.29 26.95
CA PHE A 200 -3.40 14.58 27.61
C PHE A 200 -4.74 15.24 27.28
N GLU A 201 -5.17 16.09 28.21
CA GLU A 201 -6.32 16.97 28.07
C GLU A 201 -5.90 18.41 28.36
N LEU A 202 -6.20 19.30 27.43
CA LEU A 202 -5.81 20.70 27.49
C LEU A 202 -7.01 21.60 27.23
N GLN A 203 -7.47 22.28 28.27
CA GLN A 203 -8.55 23.26 28.12
C GLN A 203 -8.01 24.50 27.41
N VAL A 204 -8.75 25.00 26.42
CA VAL A 204 -8.46 26.25 25.72
C VAL A 204 -9.59 27.25 25.91
N VAL A 205 -9.25 28.54 25.87
CA VAL A 205 -10.17 29.63 26.24
C VAL A 205 -11.10 30.06 25.09
N ALA A 206 -10.77 29.68 23.86
CA ALA A 206 -11.53 30.06 22.67
C ALA A 206 -11.40 28.99 21.57
N GLY A 207 -12.40 28.96 20.69
CA GLY A 207 -12.28 28.24 19.43
C GLY A 207 -11.36 28.96 18.43
N GLY A 208 -10.94 28.25 17.39
CA GLY A 208 -10.07 28.69 16.32
C GLY A 208 -8.79 27.86 16.23
N ARG A 209 -7.78 28.46 15.59
CA ARG A 209 -6.51 27.80 15.26
C ARG A 209 -5.52 27.84 16.41
N TRP A 210 -5.14 26.67 16.93
CA TRP A 210 -4.17 26.51 18.01
C TRP A 210 -2.93 25.78 17.53
N VAL A 211 -1.75 26.23 17.96
CA VAL A 211 -0.47 25.53 17.79
C VAL A 211 -0.12 24.85 19.11
N VAL A 212 0.01 23.53 19.10
CA VAL A 212 0.27 22.69 20.27
C VAL A 212 1.70 22.21 20.25
N GLU A 213 2.39 22.35 21.38
CA GLU A 213 3.79 21.99 21.58
C GLU A 213 3.91 21.00 22.73
N ALA A 214 4.82 20.04 22.58
CA ALA A 214 5.22 19.11 23.63
C ALA A 214 6.69 19.29 23.96
N GLU A 215 6.98 19.47 25.24
CA GLU A 215 8.33 19.41 25.81
C GLU A 215 8.49 18.00 26.42
N ALA A 216 9.20 17.12 25.71
CA ALA A 216 9.53 15.78 26.18
C ALA A 216 10.75 15.78 27.11
N GLY A 217 10.93 14.69 27.86
CA GLY A 217 12.06 14.51 28.77
C GLY A 217 13.40 14.29 28.06
N GLU A 218 14.47 14.15 28.85
CA GLU A 218 15.82 13.90 28.34
C GLU A 218 15.88 12.60 27.50
N GLY A 219 16.63 12.63 26.39
CA GLY A 219 16.78 11.48 25.49
C GLY A 219 15.66 11.30 24.45
N VAL A 220 14.62 12.14 24.47
CA VAL A 220 13.57 12.17 23.45
C VAL A 220 13.87 13.29 22.44
N PRO A 221 13.80 13.05 21.12
CA PRO A 221 13.99 14.10 20.14
C PRO A 221 12.87 15.16 20.21
N PRO A 222 13.09 16.37 19.70
CA PRO A 222 12.06 17.41 19.68
C PRO A 222 10.77 16.93 19.01
N VAL A 223 9.64 17.17 19.67
CA VAL A 223 8.31 16.89 19.11
C VAL A 223 7.92 18.06 18.22
N PRO A 224 7.66 17.85 16.92
CA PRO A 224 7.19 18.92 16.03
C PRO A 224 5.85 19.48 16.51
N PRO A 225 5.65 20.81 16.47
CA PRO A 225 4.38 21.40 16.86
C PRO A 225 3.27 21.02 15.88
N VAL A 226 2.08 20.77 16.40
CA VAL A 226 0.88 20.45 15.60
C VAL A 226 -0.09 21.61 15.63
N THR A 227 -0.63 21.97 14.47
CA THR A 227 -1.70 22.97 14.38
C THR A 227 -3.04 22.29 14.27
N VAL A 228 -4.02 22.75 15.07
CA VAL A 228 -5.37 22.19 15.11
C VAL A 228 -6.42 23.31 15.13
N GLU A 229 -7.51 23.11 14.41
CA GLU A 229 -8.70 23.96 14.50
C GLU A 229 -9.65 23.36 15.54
N VAL A 230 -10.06 24.15 16.51
CA VAL A 230 -10.96 23.72 17.59
C VAL A 230 -12.21 24.56 17.55
N GLU A 231 -13.38 23.93 17.52
CA GLU A 231 -14.63 24.67 17.61
C GLU A 231 -14.97 25.02 19.06
N LYS A 232 -15.53 26.21 19.29
CA LYS A 232 -15.89 26.64 20.64
C LYS A 232 -16.93 25.69 21.24
N GLY A 233 -16.67 25.24 22.47
CA GLY A 233 -17.55 24.35 23.23
C GLY A 233 -17.46 22.88 22.82
N THR A 234 -16.52 22.52 21.95
CA THR A 234 -16.25 21.12 21.53
C THR A 234 -14.81 20.72 21.84
N CYS A 235 -14.43 19.53 21.41
CA CYS A 235 -13.06 19.04 21.47
C CYS A 235 -12.46 18.91 20.07
N ALA A 236 -11.13 19.04 19.99
CA ALA A 236 -10.34 18.53 18.86
C ALA A 236 -9.33 17.51 19.39
N ALA A 237 -9.10 16.44 18.62
CA ALA A 237 -8.19 15.37 18.99
C ALA A 237 -6.95 15.37 18.07
N ILE A 238 -5.75 15.26 18.66
CA ILE A 238 -4.49 15.29 17.93
C ILE A 238 -3.52 14.19 18.37
N TRP A 239 -2.51 13.97 17.55
CA TRP A 239 -1.38 13.10 17.84
C TRP A 239 -0.10 13.94 17.83
N LEU A 240 0.75 13.73 18.84
CA LEU A 240 2.07 14.34 18.93
C LEU A 240 3.13 13.23 18.85
N GLU A 241 4.10 13.37 17.97
CA GLU A 241 5.06 12.30 17.68
C GLU A 241 6.50 12.82 17.76
N ALA A 242 7.28 12.26 18.68
CA ALA A 242 8.73 12.34 18.63
C ALA A 242 9.24 11.19 17.74
N ASP A 243 10.05 11.48 16.72
CA ASP A 243 10.55 10.45 15.80
C ASP A 243 12.08 10.34 15.90
N SER A 244 12.56 9.20 16.39
CA SER A 244 13.99 8.84 16.39
C SER A 244 14.37 7.96 15.19
N LEU A 245 13.47 7.80 14.21
CA LEU A 245 13.82 7.12 12.97
C LEU A 245 14.61 8.05 12.05
N ALA A 246 15.59 7.48 11.37
CA ALA A 246 16.42 8.19 10.43
C ALA A 246 15.66 8.44 9.10
N ARG A 247 16.14 9.42 8.35
CA ARG A 247 15.73 9.71 6.98
C ARG A 247 16.97 9.76 6.12
N MET A 248 16.86 9.19 4.92
CA MET A 248 17.91 9.28 3.91
C MET A 248 17.31 9.72 2.59
N GLU A 249 17.97 10.65 1.92
CA GLU A 249 17.60 11.09 0.58
C GLU A 249 18.82 11.26 -0.32
N GLY A 250 18.54 11.40 -1.61
CA GLY A 250 19.56 11.64 -2.62
C GLY A 250 18.93 11.75 -4.01
N ARG A 251 19.79 11.88 -5.02
CA ARG A 251 19.39 11.94 -6.42
C ARG A 251 20.25 11.00 -7.25
N ILE A 252 19.65 10.23 -8.13
CA ILE A 252 20.35 9.40 -9.11
C ILE A 252 20.50 10.16 -10.41
N ARG A 253 21.72 10.20 -10.96
CA ARG A 253 22.00 10.73 -12.30
C ARG A 253 22.67 9.69 -13.18
N ASN A 254 22.48 9.83 -14.49
CA ASN A 254 23.24 9.09 -15.49
C ASN A 254 24.59 9.79 -15.76
N LEU A 255 25.40 9.22 -16.66
CA LEU A 255 26.69 9.78 -17.06
C LEU A 255 26.63 11.16 -17.73
N ALA A 256 25.51 11.50 -18.37
CA ALA A 256 25.30 12.81 -18.96
C ALA A 256 24.95 13.88 -17.91
N GLY A 257 24.76 13.46 -16.65
CA GLY A 257 24.27 14.31 -15.56
C GLY A 257 22.76 14.45 -15.55
N ASP A 258 22.03 13.71 -16.38
CA ASP A 258 20.57 13.76 -16.40
C ASP A 258 19.98 12.92 -15.25
N PRO A 259 18.86 13.35 -14.65
CA PRO A 259 18.19 12.59 -13.61
C PRO A 259 17.64 11.24 -14.13
N VAL A 260 17.73 10.21 -13.30
CA VAL A 260 17.19 8.87 -13.61
C VAL A 260 15.89 8.65 -12.83
N ALA A 261 14.76 8.70 -13.53
CA ALA A 261 13.43 8.50 -12.96
C ALA A 261 13.00 7.03 -12.92
N GLU A 262 11.94 6.73 -12.16
CA GLU A 262 11.23 5.44 -12.13
C GLU A 262 12.15 4.24 -11.84
N THR A 263 13.24 4.49 -11.12
CA THR A 263 14.24 3.48 -10.77
C THR A 263 14.13 3.14 -9.29
N VAL A 264 14.23 1.86 -8.97
CA VAL A 264 14.21 1.39 -7.58
C VAL A 264 15.60 1.52 -6.95
N VAL A 265 15.62 2.19 -5.80
CA VAL A 265 16.75 2.27 -4.88
C VAL A 265 16.40 1.41 -3.67
N THR A 266 17.28 0.49 -3.29
CA THR A 266 17.09 -0.43 -2.18
C THR A 266 18.12 -0.17 -1.10
N LEU A 267 17.69 -0.04 0.16
CA LEU A 267 18.57 -0.11 1.33
C LEU A 267 18.57 -1.52 1.88
N ARG A 268 19.72 -2.20 1.79
CA ARG A 268 19.95 -3.52 2.36
C ARG A 268 20.73 -3.37 3.67
N PRO A 269 20.34 -4.03 4.76
CA PRO A 269 21.14 -4.01 5.98
C PRO A 269 22.55 -4.59 5.76
N ALA A 270 23.54 -3.95 6.35
CA ALA A 270 24.95 -4.35 6.32
C ALA A 270 25.37 -4.96 7.68
N GLY A 271 24.76 -6.11 8.04
CA GLY A 271 25.10 -6.89 9.25
C GLY A 271 23.89 -7.44 10.04
N GLY A 272 24.14 -8.41 10.93
CA GLY A 272 23.19 -8.96 11.93
C GLY A 272 22.67 -10.39 11.67
N SER A 273 22.29 -11.11 12.73
CA SER A 273 21.62 -12.42 12.66
C SER A 273 20.11 -12.31 12.36
N ASP A 274 19.53 -11.13 12.56
CA ASP A 274 18.14 -10.81 12.23
C ASP A 274 18.04 -9.38 11.64
N PRO A 275 18.42 -9.19 10.36
CA PRO A 275 18.51 -7.87 9.75
C PRO A 275 17.11 -7.32 9.40
N PRO A 276 16.85 -6.00 9.54
CA PRO A 276 15.57 -5.42 9.17
C PRO A 276 15.23 -5.66 7.69
N PRO A 277 13.96 -5.65 7.28
CA PRO A 277 13.63 -5.88 5.87
C PRO A 277 14.27 -4.82 4.99
N ALA A 278 14.75 -5.23 3.82
CA ALA A 278 15.26 -4.30 2.82
C ALA A 278 14.16 -3.30 2.45
N GLN A 279 14.49 -2.01 2.49
CA GLN A 279 13.55 -0.94 2.15
C GLN A 279 13.77 -0.48 0.72
N GLN A 280 12.70 -0.09 0.04
CA GLN A 280 12.75 0.37 -1.34
C GLN A 280 12.14 1.77 -1.48
N ALA A 281 12.78 2.59 -2.30
CA ALA A 281 12.29 3.89 -2.71
C ALA A 281 12.38 3.98 -4.24
N TRP A 282 11.43 4.66 -4.87
CA TRP A 282 11.43 4.92 -6.31
C TRP A 282 11.89 6.34 -6.58
N THR A 283 12.74 6.52 -7.60
CA THR A 283 13.13 7.85 -8.03
C THR A 283 11.99 8.56 -8.76
N ASN A 284 11.79 9.84 -8.46
CA ASN A 284 10.83 10.69 -9.17
C ASN A 284 11.41 11.19 -10.51
N ARG A 285 10.68 12.06 -11.23
CA ARG A 285 11.13 12.62 -12.54
C ARG A 285 12.44 13.41 -12.45
N GLU A 286 12.73 14.01 -11.30
CA GLU A 286 13.99 14.71 -11.04
C GLU A 286 15.08 13.78 -10.49
N GLY A 287 14.90 12.46 -10.56
CA GLY A 287 15.84 11.44 -10.11
C GLY A 287 15.96 11.32 -8.59
N ARG A 288 15.14 12.03 -7.82
CA ARG A 288 15.22 12.06 -6.35
C ARG A 288 14.53 10.86 -5.73
N PHE A 289 15.16 10.28 -4.72
CA PHE A 289 14.57 9.25 -3.86
C PHE A 289 14.61 9.69 -2.40
N ALA A 290 13.71 9.14 -1.59
CA ALA A 290 13.71 9.36 -0.15
C ALA A 290 13.23 8.11 0.59
N PHE A 291 14.03 7.68 1.56
CA PHE A 291 13.65 6.70 2.56
C PHE A 291 13.20 7.43 3.82
N ARG A 292 11.95 7.18 4.22
CA ARG A 292 11.36 7.76 5.43
C ARG A 292 11.22 6.64 6.45
N ARG A 293 11.44 6.95 7.72
CA ARG A 293 11.29 5.99 8.84
C ARG A 293 12.30 4.83 8.78
N LEU A 294 13.57 5.16 8.59
CA LEU A 294 14.66 4.20 8.66
C LEU A 294 14.99 3.86 10.10
N ILE A 295 15.09 2.57 10.38
CA ILE A 295 15.68 2.11 11.63
C ILE A 295 17.16 2.52 11.62
N PRO A 296 17.70 3.12 12.69
CA PRO A 296 19.12 3.38 12.79
C PRO A 296 19.94 2.09 12.65
N GLY A 297 21.06 2.15 11.95
CA GLY A 297 21.85 0.97 11.64
C GLY A 297 22.69 1.13 10.38
N SER A 298 23.40 0.07 10.01
CA SER A 298 24.30 0.05 8.85
C SER A 298 23.62 -0.53 7.63
N TYR A 299 23.77 0.12 6.48
CA TYR A 299 23.11 -0.23 5.22
C TYR A 299 24.05 -0.16 4.02
N PHE A 300 23.83 -1.03 3.04
CA PHE A 300 24.24 -0.84 1.66
C PHE A 300 23.09 -0.21 0.88
N LEU A 301 23.36 0.89 0.19
CA LEU A 301 22.42 1.46 -0.79
C LEU A 301 22.72 0.90 -2.17
N VAL A 302 21.69 0.34 -2.81
CA VAL A 302 21.78 -0.43 -4.04
C VAL A 302 20.74 0.05 -5.04
N VAL A 303 21.16 0.54 -6.19
CA VAL A 303 20.28 0.82 -7.33
C VAL A 303 20.17 -0.44 -8.18
N ASN A 304 18.95 -0.76 -8.64
CA ASN A 304 18.68 -1.98 -9.41
C ASN A 304 19.08 -3.27 -8.66
N ASP A 305 18.70 -3.36 -7.38
CA ASP A 305 19.04 -4.52 -6.53
C ASP A 305 18.48 -5.85 -7.07
N ARG A 306 17.47 -5.83 -7.95
CA ARG A 306 17.09 -7.04 -8.71
C ARG A 306 17.89 -7.11 -10.00
N ALA A 307 18.63 -8.19 -10.18
CA ALA A 307 19.31 -8.47 -11.43
C ALA A 307 18.25 -8.72 -12.51
N SER A 308 18.23 -7.86 -13.53
CA SER A 308 17.37 -7.97 -14.71
C SER A 308 18.19 -7.52 -15.90
N ALA A 309 18.08 -8.22 -17.02
CA ALA A 309 18.73 -7.83 -18.26
C ALA A 309 18.06 -6.60 -18.91
N GLU A 310 16.84 -6.24 -18.49
CA GLU A 310 16.13 -5.05 -18.96
C GLU A 310 16.44 -3.81 -18.12
N LEU A 311 17.01 -3.99 -16.92
CA LEU A 311 17.40 -2.89 -16.05
C LEU A 311 18.90 -2.58 -16.23
N PRO A 312 19.32 -1.32 -16.03
CA PRO A 312 20.74 -0.99 -15.90
C PRO A 312 21.41 -1.87 -14.82
N PRO A 313 22.72 -2.10 -14.91
CA PRO A 313 23.42 -2.98 -13.97
C PRO A 313 23.21 -2.53 -12.52
N ARG A 314 23.28 -3.49 -11.59
CA ARG A 314 23.23 -3.22 -10.15
C ARG A 314 24.40 -2.31 -9.76
N VAL A 315 24.11 -1.23 -9.05
CA VAL A 315 25.12 -0.27 -8.58
C VAL A 315 24.97 -0.08 -7.08
N PHE A 316 26.07 -0.22 -6.35
CA PHE A 316 26.19 0.09 -4.93
C PHE A 316 26.72 1.52 -4.75
N PHE A 317 26.27 2.20 -3.71
CA PHE A 317 26.85 3.47 -3.28
C PHE A 317 28.36 3.31 -2.96
N PRO A 318 29.24 4.25 -3.37
CA PRO A 318 28.96 5.56 -3.99
C PRO A 318 29.00 5.58 -5.53
N GLY A 319 28.75 4.45 -6.20
CA GLY A 319 28.78 4.35 -7.66
C GLY A 319 29.68 3.21 -8.15
N THR A 320 29.65 2.06 -7.49
CA THR A 320 30.45 0.88 -7.84
C THR A 320 29.55 -0.32 -8.13
N GLN A 321 29.90 -1.13 -9.13
CA GLN A 321 29.23 -2.42 -9.36
C GLN A 321 29.82 -3.56 -8.52
N ASP A 322 31.00 -3.33 -7.92
CA ASP A 322 31.69 -4.29 -7.06
C ASP A 322 31.22 -4.13 -5.61
N PRO A 323 30.52 -5.14 -5.03
CA PRO A 323 30.05 -5.10 -3.64
C PRO A 323 31.17 -4.93 -2.62
N ALA A 324 32.40 -5.38 -2.89
CA ALA A 324 33.52 -5.25 -1.95
C ALA A 324 34.02 -3.80 -1.81
N ARG A 325 33.68 -2.95 -2.79
CA ARG A 325 33.97 -1.51 -2.78
C ARG A 325 32.74 -0.66 -2.42
N ALA A 326 31.64 -1.30 -2.04
CA ALA A 326 30.44 -0.60 -1.58
C ALA A 326 30.72 0.06 -0.23
N GLU A 327 30.33 1.32 -0.08
CA GLU A 327 30.42 2.02 1.19
C GLU A 327 29.22 1.64 2.08
N VAL A 328 29.50 1.40 3.35
CA VAL A 328 28.49 1.10 4.37
C VAL A 328 27.99 2.41 4.96
N LEU A 329 26.70 2.68 4.78
CA LEU A 329 26.00 3.84 5.32
C LEU A 329 25.48 3.53 6.73
N THR A 330 26.11 4.07 7.77
CA THR A 330 25.64 3.93 9.16
C THR A 330 24.78 5.11 9.56
N LEU A 331 23.50 4.88 9.85
CA LEU A 331 22.54 5.91 10.27
C LEU A 331 22.36 5.94 11.78
N GLU A 332 22.46 7.13 12.36
CA GLU A 332 22.19 7.36 13.78
C GLU A 332 20.70 7.64 14.06
N PRO A 333 20.23 7.48 15.31
CA PRO A 333 18.87 7.83 15.70
C PRO A 333 18.48 9.28 15.35
N GLY A 334 17.35 9.43 14.65
CA GLY A 334 16.80 10.73 14.24
C GLY A 334 17.61 11.44 13.15
N GLU A 335 18.62 10.79 12.58
CA GLU A 335 19.49 11.42 11.60
C GLU A 335 18.75 11.75 10.30
N GLN A 336 19.02 12.94 9.75
CA GLN A 336 18.62 13.32 8.40
C GLN A 336 19.86 13.38 7.51
N ARG A 337 19.97 12.42 6.58
CA ARG A 337 21.11 12.32 5.68
C ARG A 337 20.71 12.57 4.23
N ASP A 338 21.36 13.57 3.63
CA ASP A 338 21.34 13.77 2.18
C ASP A 338 22.65 13.23 1.59
N LEU A 339 22.54 12.25 0.70
CA LEU A 339 23.67 11.66 -0.02
C LEU A 339 24.11 12.51 -1.22
N GLY A 340 23.36 13.56 -1.56
CA GLY A 340 23.61 14.38 -2.74
C GLY A 340 23.31 13.63 -4.04
N ASP A 341 24.12 13.92 -5.06
CA ASP A 341 24.00 13.29 -6.37
C ASP A 341 24.84 12.01 -6.42
N LEU A 342 24.20 10.89 -6.69
CA LEU A 342 24.80 9.60 -6.99
C LEU A 342 24.82 9.40 -8.49
N ASP A 343 26.00 9.55 -9.09
CA ASP A 343 26.22 9.28 -10.50
C ASP A 343 26.33 7.77 -10.70
N LEU A 344 25.47 7.20 -11.53
CA LEU A 344 25.61 5.80 -11.92
C LEU A 344 26.93 5.67 -12.70
N PRO A 345 27.83 4.75 -12.29
CA PRO A 345 29.08 4.50 -12.98
C PRO A 345 28.77 4.10 -14.41
N ARG A 346 29.77 4.23 -15.28
CA ARG A 346 29.67 3.88 -16.69
C ARG A 346 28.97 2.52 -16.82
N GLY A 347 27.68 2.55 -17.16
CA GLY A 347 27.00 1.36 -17.61
C GLY A 347 27.83 0.92 -18.79
N GLU A 348 28.33 -0.32 -18.76
CA GLU A 348 28.83 -0.96 -19.97
C GLU A 348 27.84 -0.60 -21.10
N GLU A 349 28.33 0.07 -22.14
CA GLU A 349 27.51 0.82 -23.10
C GLU A 349 26.27 -0.01 -23.50
N SER A 350 25.05 0.52 -23.44
CA SER A 350 23.91 -0.28 -23.90
C SER A 350 23.97 -0.43 -25.41
N ALA A 351 23.84 -1.65 -25.92
CA ALA A 351 23.73 -1.94 -27.34
C ALA A 351 22.47 -2.73 -27.65
N ALA A 352 21.76 -2.29 -28.68
CA ALA A 352 20.56 -2.98 -29.16
C ALA A 352 20.95 -4.34 -29.77
N VAL A 353 20.27 -5.40 -29.35
CA VAL A 353 20.28 -6.71 -30.00
C VAL A 353 19.00 -6.83 -30.80
N ARG A 354 19.12 -7.21 -32.08
CA ARG A 354 17.99 -7.38 -33.01
C ARG A 354 18.10 -8.74 -33.69
N GLY A 355 16.96 -9.36 -33.97
CA GLY A 355 16.93 -10.62 -34.71
C GLY A 355 15.54 -10.96 -35.23
N LEU A 356 15.46 -12.10 -35.91
CA LEU A 356 14.25 -12.62 -36.55
C LEU A 356 14.17 -14.13 -36.30
N ILE A 357 12.98 -14.63 -35.98
CA ILE A 357 12.71 -16.07 -35.91
C ILE A 357 12.28 -16.53 -37.31
N GLU A 358 13.05 -17.43 -37.94
CA GLU A 358 12.96 -17.73 -39.40
C GLU A 358 11.77 -18.64 -39.80
N GLU A 359 10.91 -19.05 -38.87
CA GLU A 359 9.73 -19.86 -39.14
C GLU A 359 8.46 -19.20 -38.60
N SER A 360 7.94 -18.20 -39.31
CA SER A 360 6.57 -17.70 -39.09
C SER A 360 5.58 -18.69 -39.71
N ARG A 361 5.29 -19.78 -39.00
CA ARG A 361 4.02 -20.48 -39.24
C ARG A 361 2.94 -19.74 -38.46
N THR A 362 1.86 -19.41 -39.14
CA THR A 362 0.59 -19.01 -38.52
C THR A 362 0.24 -20.06 -37.45
N GLU A 363 0.41 -19.62 -36.19
CA GLU A 363 0.23 -20.30 -34.90
C GLU A 363 0.91 -21.67 -34.73
N PRO A 364 1.97 -21.71 -33.91
CA PRO A 364 1.78 -21.85 -32.46
C PRO A 364 2.16 -20.59 -31.65
N SER A 365 1.75 -20.51 -30.39
CA SER A 365 2.22 -19.49 -29.45
C SER A 365 3.69 -19.74 -29.13
N TYR A 366 4.61 -18.85 -29.52
CA TYR A 366 6.04 -18.96 -29.18
C TYR A 366 6.51 -17.76 -28.35
N ARG A 367 7.55 -17.97 -27.54
CA ARG A 367 8.24 -16.92 -26.78
C ARG A 367 9.73 -16.93 -27.13
N LEU A 368 10.36 -15.76 -27.14
CA LEU A 368 11.82 -15.66 -27.12
C LEU A 368 12.30 -15.63 -25.66
N GLN A 369 13.06 -16.64 -25.26
CA GLN A 369 13.75 -16.66 -23.98
C GLN A 369 15.16 -16.10 -24.17
N VAL A 370 15.52 -15.09 -23.38
CA VAL A 370 16.86 -14.50 -23.39
C VAL A 370 17.46 -14.63 -21.99
N GLN A 371 18.69 -15.14 -21.92
CA GLN A 371 19.42 -15.29 -20.66
C GLN A 371 20.87 -14.82 -20.84
N ALA A 372 21.44 -14.14 -19.84
CA ALA A 372 22.88 -13.85 -19.85
C ALA A 372 23.69 -15.17 -19.77
N ARG A 373 24.83 -15.25 -20.48
CA ARG A 373 25.68 -16.47 -20.50
C ARG A 373 26.15 -16.91 -19.10
N SER A 374 26.28 -15.96 -18.16
CA SER A 374 26.63 -16.27 -16.76
C SER A 374 25.61 -17.17 -16.06
N GLY A 375 24.36 -17.23 -16.54
CA GLY A 375 23.31 -18.10 -16.01
C GLY A 375 22.79 -17.74 -14.61
N THR A 376 23.36 -16.71 -13.99
CA THR A 376 23.03 -16.24 -12.63
C THR A 376 21.71 -15.46 -12.56
N GLU A 377 21.22 -14.99 -13.70
CA GLU A 377 20.02 -14.17 -13.83
C GLU A 377 18.87 -15.00 -14.38
N PRO A 378 17.62 -14.79 -13.89
CA PRO A 378 16.45 -15.41 -14.49
C PRO A 378 16.29 -14.94 -15.95
N PRO A 379 15.79 -15.81 -16.84
CA PRO A 379 15.54 -15.42 -18.22
C PRO A 379 14.46 -14.34 -18.31
N PHE A 380 14.59 -13.46 -19.30
CA PHE A 380 13.59 -12.45 -19.64
C PHE A 380 13.05 -12.68 -21.06
N PHE A 381 11.96 -11.98 -21.38
CA PHE A 381 11.13 -12.26 -22.55
C PHE A 381 10.81 -10.95 -23.26
N PRO A 382 11.66 -10.53 -24.21
CA PRO A 382 11.43 -9.28 -24.91
C PRO A 382 10.17 -9.38 -25.79
N LYS A 383 9.60 -8.20 -26.09
CA LYS A 383 8.47 -8.10 -27.01
C LYS A 383 8.86 -8.66 -28.38
N LEU A 384 7.97 -9.48 -28.91
CA LEU A 384 8.09 -10.09 -30.24
C LEU A 384 7.00 -9.49 -31.12
N GLU A 385 7.36 -9.11 -32.34
CA GLU A 385 6.41 -8.66 -33.35
C GLU A 385 5.77 -9.87 -34.07
N ASP A 386 4.60 -9.66 -34.68
CA ASP A 386 3.90 -10.69 -35.46
C ASP A 386 4.75 -11.22 -36.64
N SER A 387 5.72 -10.43 -37.08
CA SER A 387 6.71 -10.77 -38.10
C SER A 387 7.78 -11.76 -37.61
N GLY A 388 7.80 -12.08 -36.31
CA GLY A 388 8.89 -12.83 -35.66
C GLY A 388 10.12 -11.99 -35.36
N ALA A 389 10.07 -10.67 -35.60
CA ALA A 389 11.15 -9.75 -35.28
C ALA A 389 11.18 -9.43 -33.79
N PHE A 390 12.37 -9.32 -33.23
CA PHE A 390 12.56 -8.90 -31.84
C PHE A 390 13.68 -7.87 -31.72
N SER A 391 13.58 -7.03 -30.69
CA SER A 391 14.68 -6.20 -30.25
C SER A 391 14.68 -6.04 -28.73
N PHE A 392 15.87 -5.98 -28.15
CA PHE A 392 16.05 -5.62 -26.74
C PHE A 392 17.36 -4.84 -26.56
N GLN A 393 17.46 -4.09 -25.47
CA GLN A 393 18.70 -3.43 -25.09
C GLN A 393 19.51 -4.38 -24.22
N GLY A 394 20.71 -4.72 -24.67
CA GLY A 394 21.69 -5.49 -23.91
C GLY A 394 22.88 -4.62 -23.55
N ILE A 395 23.76 -5.16 -22.70
CA ILE A 395 25.00 -4.52 -22.30
C ILE A 395 26.09 -4.83 -23.33
N ALA A 396 26.70 -3.82 -23.94
CA ALA A 396 27.70 -3.99 -25.00
C ALA A 396 28.90 -4.80 -24.52
N GLY A 397 29.38 -5.69 -25.38
CA GLY A 397 30.42 -6.68 -25.06
C GLY A 397 29.92 -7.89 -24.29
N ARG A 398 28.71 -7.85 -23.71
CA ARG A 398 28.13 -8.98 -22.96
C ARG A 398 27.51 -10.01 -23.89
N THR A 399 27.74 -11.29 -23.57
CA THR A 399 27.17 -12.44 -24.31
C THR A 399 25.83 -12.87 -23.71
N TYR A 400 24.83 -12.97 -24.58
CA TYR A 400 23.48 -13.45 -24.29
C TYR A 400 23.22 -14.77 -25.00
N ARG A 401 22.50 -15.67 -24.34
CA ARG A 401 21.98 -16.93 -24.86
C ARG A 401 20.50 -16.76 -25.18
N LEU A 402 20.13 -16.90 -26.44
CA LEU A 402 18.76 -16.72 -26.96
C LEU A 402 18.19 -18.09 -27.35
N GLN A 403 16.94 -18.38 -26.98
CA GLN A 403 16.22 -19.59 -27.35
C GLN A 403 14.76 -19.26 -27.72
N ALA A 404 14.32 -19.70 -28.89
CA ALA A 404 12.90 -19.66 -29.25
C ALA A 404 12.21 -20.89 -28.65
N CYS A 405 11.12 -20.70 -27.90
CA CYS A 405 10.39 -21.79 -27.26
C CYS A 405 8.92 -21.79 -27.72
N LEU A 406 8.44 -22.99 -28.10
CA LEU A 406 7.03 -23.27 -28.33
C LEU A 406 6.33 -23.42 -26.99
N LEU A 407 5.29 -22.61 -26.78
CA LEU A 407 4.43 -22.69 -25.61
C LEU A 407 3.47 -23.87 -25.82
N GLY A 408 3.56 -24.84 -24.92
CA GLY A 408 2.78 -26.07 -24.88
C GLY A 408 3.08 -26.81 -23.58
N ASP A 409 2.50 -27.99 -23.38
CA ASP A 409 2.81 -28.85 -22.24
C ASP A 409 3.40 -30.19 -22.74
N PRO A 410 4.72 -30.41 -22.65
CA PRO A 410 5.73 -29.52 -22.08
C PRO A 410 6.20 -28.42 -23.04
N VAL A 411 6.74 -27.32 -22.49
CA VAL A 411 7.40 -26.26 -23.27
C VAL A 411 8.62 -26.85 -23.98
N GLN A 412 8.70 -26.65 -25.29
CA GLN A 412 9.82 -27.12 -26.11
C GLN A 412 10.65 -25.92 -26.58
N CYS A 413 11.95 -25.92 -26.31
CA CYS A 413 12.85 -24.87 -26.75
C CYS A 413 13.79 -25.37 -27.85
N GLY A 414 13.99 -24.53 -28.87
CA GLY A 414 14.96 -24.76 -29.91
C GLY A 414 16.42 -24.62 -29.44
N PRO A 415 17.39 -24.83 -30.34
CA PRO A 415 18.80 -24.64 -30.05
C PRO A 415 19.08 -23.19 -29.60
N ALA A 416 20.03 -23.04 -28.70
CA ALA A 416 20.42 -21.73 -28.20
C ALA A 416 21.43 -21.05 -29.12
N VAL A 417 21.25 -19.75 -29.33
CA VAL A 417 22.16 -18.90 -30.09
C VAL A 417 22.84 -17.92 -29.13
N GLU A 418 24.16 -17.87 -29.14
CA GLU A 418 24.92 -16.88 -28.39
C GLU A 418 25.14 -15.61 -29.21
N VAL A 419 24.89 -14.45 -28.59
CA VAL A 419 24.99 -13.13 -29.24
C VAL A 419 25.72 -12.17 -28.32
N VAL A 420 26.72 -11.45 -28.84
CA VAL A 420 27.39 -10.37 -28.12
C VAL A 420 26.71 -9.04 -28.46
N ALA A 421 26.21 -8.31 -27.46
CA ALA A 421 25.61 -7.02 -27.73
C ALA A 421 26.69 -6.01 -28.18
N GLY A 422 26.42 -5.21 -29.20
CA GLY A 422 27.31 -4.11 -29.63
C GLY A 422 28.56 -4.48 -30.44
N SER A 423 28.88 -5.76 -30.66
CA SER A 423 29.92 -6.14 -31.63
C SER A 423 29.43 -5.87 -33.06
N GLN A 424 30.26 -5.23 -33.88
CA GLN A 424 29.95 -4.77 -35.24
C GLN A 424 29.25 -5.85 -36.09
N SER A 425 28.11 -5.45 -36.66
CA SER A 425 27.27 -6.19 -37.61
C SER A 425 26.51 -7.41 -37.08
N LEU A 426 25.39 -7.16 -36.40
CA LEU A 426 24.17 -7.94 -36.63
C LEU A 426 23.35 -7.31 -37.77
N ARG A 427 24.00 -7.00 -38.90
CA ARG A 427 23.28 -7.04 -40.19
C ARG A 427 23.00 -8.50 -40.60
N ASP A 428 23.66 -9.45 -39.95
CA ASP A 428 23.34 -10.86 -40.08
C ASP A 428 22.27 -11.22 -39.04
N ARG A 429 21.10 -11.56 -39.57
CA ARG A 429 19.95 -12.06 -38.81
C ARG A 429 20.42 -13.26 -37.98
N ALA A 430 20.29 -13.20 -36.66
CA ALA A 430 20.37 -14.41 -35.85
C ALA A 430 19.17 -15.30 -36.25
N GLY A 431 19.42 -16.29 -37.11
CA GLY A 431 18.42 -17.26 -37.55
C GLY A 431 18.06 -18.19 -36.40
N LEU A 432 17.14 -17.77 -35.54
CA LEU A 432 16.59 -18.60 -34.49
C LEU A 432 15.55 -19.54 -35.11
N LYS A 433 15.77 -20.84 -34.92
CA LYS A 433 14.84 -21.89 -35.38
C LYS A 433 13.95 -22.33 -34.23
N LEU A 434 12.68 -22.56 -34.55
CA LEU A 434 11.77 -23.27 -33.65
C LEU A 434 12.25 -24.73 -33.49
N PRO A 435 11.95 -25.40 -32.37
CA PRO A 435 12.24 -26.82 -32.24
C PRO A 435 11.52 -27.60 -33.34
N GLY A 436 12.27 -28.46 -34.06
CA GLY A 436 11.72 -29.29 -35.12
C GLY A 436 10.74 -30.33 -34.58
N LYS A 437 9.62 -30.54 -35.29
CA LYS A 437 8.68 -31.62 -34.99
C LYS A 437 9.40 -32.96 -35.14
N ALA A 438 9.48 -33.76 -34.09
CA ALA A 438 9.80 -35.19 -34.24
C ALA A 438 8.75 -35.81 -35.20
N PRO A 439 9.14 -36.71 -36.13
CA PRO A 439 8.16 -37.39 -36.96
C PRO A 439 7.18 -38.14 -36.07
N LEU A 440 5.88 -37.98 -36.32
CA LEU A 440 4.87 -38.87 -35.76
C LEU A 440 5.20 -40.30 -36.21
N PRO A 441 5.06 -41.33 -35.34
CA PRO A 441 5.26 -42.71 -35.76
C PRO A 441 4.28 -43.02 -36.89
N GLN A 442 4.77 -43.59 -38.00
CA GLN A 442 3.91 -44.08 -39.06
C GLN A 442 3.06 -45.23 -38.50
N GLU A 443 1.73 -45.11 -38.59
CA GLU A 443 0.82 -46.24 -38.38
C GLU A 443 1.13 -47.31 -39.42
N GLU A 444 1.52 -48.50 -38.95
CA GLU A 444 1.60 -49.70 -39.78
C GLU A 444 0.18 -50.00 -40.30
N ALA A 445 0.05 -50.06 -41.63
CA ALA A 445 -1.15 -50.51 -42.30
C ALA A 445 -1.43 -51.97 -41.91
N GLY A 446 -2.50 -52.18 -41.14
CA GLY A 446 -3.07 -53.50 -40.90
C GLY A 446 -3.62 -54.09 -42.19
N GLU A 447 -3.27 -55.35 -42.46
CA GLU A 447 -3.86 -56.17 -43.52
C GLU A 447 -5.36 -56.38 -43.25
N ASP A 448 -6.21 -55.81 -44.12
CA ASP A 448 -7.61 -56.21 -44.24
C ASP A 448 -7.70 -57.56 -44.97
N GLY A 449 -8.07 -58.60 -44.22
CA GLY A 449 -8.54 -59.88 -44.78
C GLY A 449 -9.97 -59.73 -45.36
N PRO A 450 -10.33 -60.50 -46.40
CA PRO A 450 -11.56 -60.27 -47.16
C PRO A 450 -12.82 -60.77 -46.43
N ALA A 451 -13.86 -59.94 -46.40
CA ALA A 451 -15.21 -60.33 -46.00
C ALA A 451 -15.90 -61.08 -47.16
N THR A 452 -16.27 -62.34 -46.90
CA THR A 452 -17.22 -63.12 -47.71
C THR A 452 -18.60 -63.06 -47.07
N ASP A 453 -19.61 -62.56 -47.79
CA ASP A 453 -21.03 -62.76 -47.43
C ASP A 453 -21.67 -63.84 -48.32
N PRO A 454 -22.56 -64.70 -47.77
CA PRO A 454 -23.19 -65.81 -48.51
C PRO A 454 -24.44 -65.40 -49.32
N PRO A 455 -24.85 -66.20 -50.32
CA PRO A 455 -25.98 -65.90 -51.19
C PRO A 455 -27.32 -66.38 -50.61
N SER A 456 -28.41 -65.78 -51.07
CA SER A 456 -29.77 -66.30 -50.92
C SER A 456 -30.65 -65.78 -52.05
N PRO A 457 -31.57 -66.55 -52.63
CA PRO A 457 -31.56 -68.00 -52.90
C PRO A 457 -30.88 -68.37 -54.24
#